data_AF-A0A967TJY2-F1
#
_entry.id   AF-A0A967TJY2-F1
#
_cell.length_a   1.000
_cell.length_b   1.000
_cell.length_c   1.000
_cell.angle_alpha   90.00
_cell.angle_beta   90.00
_cell.angle_gamma   90.00
#
_symmetry.space_group_name_H-M   'P 1'
#
loop_
_entity.id
_entity.type
_entity.pdbx_description
1 polymer ?
#
loop_
_entity_poly.entity_id
_entity_poly.type
_entity_poly.pdbx_seq_one_letter_code
_entity_poly.pdbx_strand_id
1 'polypeptide(L)'
;MIPRIPTLLLACLVLLPGARATAQAPPDPADDSLPTDSAALRELAEETQARFESYRESRIPPAMQGIRRPGCDERVGRFCLRHQGDEEPVPPEPIEVGLARNEILGTLRRIGERIPGDPWVLGHRVFYLGEKGDWRTAESLPRTCDGPPEWWCGALLGWILHHTGRTVEAQEVFRTAIAGMPPEVAAEYGSPEYLLDSEGRALFEDADDGRRENLWERLWLLSDPLYLEEGNDRLTAHWARRTLVRIRRGSFTPYGIPFDADLAELNVRYGGERGWERVMTPTGFGGGLRDTRRVIGRHHPDAREYLPEGSFLEDPAEIPPGAWTLDEWEPRTGYAAPYALEMEPLRAQVARFRRGDSLLVVGSYRPGRSRPEPRRVADRPAPRERERARNPFLPPPDDGSRGGSEDGGGSEVGPVGPVESGLFLLEWDGTAVHVERAEAAREVVTARVPNGEYVFGLEVREIDASRAWRTRQGLRQDSLALGQAAVSDLLFLRKEGEPPESLEEALPRVRPEIRVTAGDAFTVAWELYGMLPGETARVVLGFTRGEPGL
;
A
#
# COMPACT_ATOMS: atom_id res chain seq x y z
N MET A 1 -20.87 8.77 90.55
CA MET A 1 -19.86 7.70 90.43
C MET A 1 -18.95 8.06 89.26
N ILE A 2 -17.64 8.14 89.54
CA ILE A 2 -16.46 8.48 88.70
C ILE A 2 -16.38 7.56 87.44
N PRO A 3 -15.73 7.89 86.29
CA PRO A 3 -14.58 8.81 86.04
C PRO A 3 -14.77 9.85 84.91
N ARG A 4 -14.23 11.08 84.99
CA ARG A 4 -12.84 11.54 84.69
C ARG A 4 -12.33 11.22 83.27
N ILE A 5 -12.32 12.22 82.39
CA ILE A 5 -11.45 12.31 81.20
C ILE A 5 -10.83 13.72 81.19
N PRO A 6 -9.51 13.86 80.95
CA PRO A 6 -8.77 15.09 81.23
C PRO A 6 -8.73 16.07 80.06
N THR A 7 -8.60 17.33 80.45
CA THR A 7 -8.20 18.52 79.68
C THR A 7 -6.92 18.24 78.88
N LEU A 8 -6.91 18.54 77.58
CA LEU A 8 -5.71 18.55 76.76
C LEU A 8 -5.53 19.93 76.12
N LEU A 9 -4.37 20.52 76.38
CA LEU A 9 -3.95 21.85 76.02
C LEU A 9 -3.96 22.09 74.51
N LEU A 10 -4.44 23.29 74.15
CA LEU A 10 -4.32 23.93 72.86
C LEU A 10 -2.85 24.37 72.65
N ALA A 11 -2.16 23.82 71.65
CA ALA A 11 -0.89 24.34 71.16
C ALA A 11 -1.09 24.90 69.75
N CYS A 12 -1.13 26.24 69.63
CA CYS A 12 -1.12 26.96 68.37
C CYS A 12 0.24 26.78 67.69
N LEU A 13 0.30 26.05 66.57
CA LEU A 13 1.46 26.00 65.69
C LEU A 13 1.39 27.17 64.70
N VAL A 14 2.32 28.12 64.82
CA VAL A 14 2.52 29.22 63.87
C VAL A 14 3.18 28.64 62.62
N LEU A 15 2.49 28.68 61.48
CA LEU A 15 3.05 28.35 60.17
C LEU A 15 3.89 29.52 59.66
N LEU A 16 5.22 29.35 59.64
CA LEU A 16 6.14 30.22 58.91
C LEU A 16 6.16 29.82 57.42
N PRO A 17 6.22 30.77 56.47
CA PRO A 17 6.31 30.46 55.05
C PRO A 17 7.71 29.91 54.72
N GLY A 18 7.77 28.64 54.34
CA GLY A 18 9.00 28.01 53.86
C GLY A 18 9.41 28.60 52.51
N ALA A 19 10.61 29.18 52.46
CA ALA A 19 11.28 29.54 51.23
C ALA A 19 11.46 28.28 50.36
N ARG A 20 10.83 28.26 49.18
CA ARG A 20 11.12 27.27 48.14
C ARG A 20 12.49 27.59 47.56
N ALA A 21 13.52 26.91 48.06
CA ALA A 21 14.77 26.78 47.33
C ALA A 21 14.49 25.95 46.07
N THR A 22 14.64 26.56 44.90
CA THR A 22 14.77 25.81 43.64
C THR A 22 16.09 25.06 43.72
N ALA A 23 16.03 23.78 44.11
CA ALA A 23 17.13 22.87 43.92
C ALA A 23 17.32 22.69 42.40
N GLN A 24 18.29 23.41 41.83
CA GLN A 24 18.85 23.05 40.53
C GLN A 24 19.45 21.65 40.70
N ALA A 25 18.92 20.68 39.95
CA ALA A 25 19.53 19.37 39.84
C ALA A 25 20.98 19.55 39.39
N PRO A 26 21.94 18.80 39.95
CA PRO A 26 23.31 18.84 39.46
C PRO A 26 23.32 18.49 37.96
N PRO A 27 24.13 19.16 37.12
CA PRO A 27 24.28 18.79 35.73
C PRO A 27 24.73 17.32 35.64
N ASP A 28 24.11 16.58 34.72
CA ASP A 28 24.45 15.20 34.43
C ASP A 28 25.93 15.15 34.00
N PRO A 29 26.82 14.37 34.66
CA PRO A 29 28.26 14.33 34.34
C PRO A 29 28.56 13.93 32.89
N ALA A 30 27.56 13.44 32.14
CA ALA A 30 27.68 13.17 30.71
C ALA A 30 27.58 14.44 29.81
N ASP A 31 27.07 15.57 30.32
CA ASP A 31 26.89 16.82 29.56
C ASP A 31 28.21 17.59 29.37
N ASP A 32 29.15 17.44 30.32
CA ASP A 32 30.48 18.07 30.32
C ASP A 32 31.48 17.40 29.34
N SER A 33 31.04 16.32 28.67
CA SER A 33 31.88 15.53 27.73
C SER A 33 31.57 15.77 26.25
N LEU A 34 30.52 16.55 25.94
CA LEU A 34 30.15 16.83 24.56
C LEU A 34 31.05 17.93 23.96
N PRO A 35 31.50 17.79 22.70
CA PRO A 35 32.19 18.86 21.99
C PRO A 35 31.36 20.15 21.99
N THR A 36 32.02 21.30 22.06
CA THR A 36 31.34 22.60 21.94
C THR A 36 31.14 23.01 20.49
N ASP A 37 31.98 22.49 19.59
CA ASP A 37 31.91 22.78 18.15
C ASP A 37 30.77 22.02 17.48
N SER A 38 30.01 22.72 16.64
CA SER A 38 28.85 22.18 15.94
C SER A 38 29.20 21.07 14.94
N ALA A 39 30.35 21.15 14.26
CA ALA A 39 30.78 20.12 13.33
C ALA A 39 31.23 18.86 14.07
N ALA A 40 31.97 19.02 15.18
CA ALA A 40 32.34 17.89 16.04
C ALA A 40 31.12 17.21 16.69
N LEU A 41 30.09 17.98 17.08
CA LEU A 41 28.82 17.42 17.57
C LEU A 41 28.09 16.63 16.49
N ARG A 42 28.12 17.13 15.26
CA ARG A 42 27.55 16.46 14.10
C ARG A 42 28.26 15.14 13.80
N GLU A 43 29.59 15.14 13.75
CA GLU A 43 30.40 13.94 13.55
C GLU A 43 30.14 12.90 14.64
N LEU A 44 30.08 13.31 15.90
CA LEU A 44 29.73 12.42 17.02
C LEU A 44 28.34 11.79 16.86
N ALA A 45 27.37 12.54 16.33
CA ALA A 45 26.03 12.01 16.06
C ALA A 45 26.06 10.91 14.99
N GLU A 46 26.81 11.13 13.91
CA GLU A 46 27.03 10.16 12.83
C GLU A 46 27.76 8.90 13.33
N GLU A 47 28.82 9.06 14.13
CA GLU A 47 29.53 7.93 14.74
C GLU A 47 28.64 7.12 15.69
N THR A 48 27.81 7.79 16.49
CA THR A 48 26.87 7.14 17.40
C THR A 48 25.83 6.36 16.61
N GLN A 49 25.35 6.93 15.50
CA GLN A 49 24.44 6.27 14.56
C GLN A 49 25.08 5.03 13.92
N ALA A 50 26.31 5.15 13.40
CA ALA A 50 27.04 4.05 12.82
C ALA A 50 27.25 2.89 13.80
N ARG A 51 27.58 3.21 15.06
CA ARG A 51 27.77 2.23 16.12
C ARG A 51 26.48 1.50 16.48
N PHE A 52 25.37 2.21 16.56
CA PHE A 52 24.05 1.61 16.80
C PHE A 52 23.68 0.64 15.67
N GLU A 53 23.85 1.03 14.41
CA GLU A 53 23.51 0.19 13.26
C GLU A 53 24.40 -1.04 13.16
N SER A 54 25.71 -0.90 13.42
CA SER A 54 26.65 -2.02 13.50
C SER A 54 26.27 -2.98 14.64
N TYR A 55 25.81 -2.45 15.77
CA TYR A 55 25.31 -3.26 16.87
C TYR A 55 24.02 -4.00 16.47
N ARG A 56 23.06 -3.31 15.84
CA ARG A 56 21.83 -3.89 15.30
C ARG A 56 22.13 -5.04 14.34
N GLU A 57 23.01 -4.83 13.35
CA GLU A 57 23.46 -5.85 12.40
C GLU A 57 23.99 -7.11 13.12
N SER A 58 24.80 -6.92 14.18
CA SER A 58 25.35 -8.03 14.96
C SER A 58 24.28 -8.86 15.69
N ARG A 59 23.12 -8.26 15.99
CA ARG A 59 22.00 -8.87 16.72
C ARG A 59 20.89 -9.39 15.81
N ILE A 60 20.94 -9.15 14.50
CA ILE A 60 19.94 -9.67 13.56
C ILE A 60 19.77 -11.18 13.74
N PRO A 61 18.55 -11.68 13.96
CA PRO A 61 18.28 -13.09 14.15
C PRO A 61 18.75 -13.93 12.96
N PRO A 62 19.47 -15.03 13.20
CA PRO A 62 19.88 -15.90 12.12
C PRO A 62 18.71 -16.76 11.62
N ALA A 63 18.57 -16.87 10.30
CA ALA A 63 17.62 -17.75 9.64
C ALA A 63 18.37 -18.78 8.77
N MET A 64 17.91 -20.03 8.79
CA MET A 64 18.45 -21.06 7.90
C MET A 64 17.97 -20.80 6.49
N GLN A 65 18.90 -20.64 5.54
CA GLN A 65 18.54 -20.59 4.14
C GLN A 65 18.22 -22.00 3.63
N GLY A 66 17.05 -22.15 2.98
CA GLY A 66 16.64 -23.39 2.34
C GLY A 66 17.70 -23.92 1.36
N ILE A 67 17.68 -25.24 1.12
CA ILE A 67 18.71 -25.98 0.35
C ILE A 67 18.79 -25.53 -1.13
N ARG A 68 17.77 -24.84 -1.66
CA ARG A 68 17.79 -24.29 -3.02
C ARG A 68 18.66 -23.04 -3.08
N ARG A 69 19.55 -22.95 -4.08
CA ARG A 69 20.29 -21.72 -4.37
C ARG A 69 19.28 -20.58 -4.60
N PRO A 70 19.34 -19.49 -3.83
CA PRO A 70 18.46 -18.36 -4.08
C PRO A 70 18.80 -17.79 -5.46
N GLY A 71 17.83 -17.79 -6.37
CA GLY A 71 17.91 -17.00 -7.59
C GLY A 71 17.93 -15.51 -7.25
N CYS A 72 18.37 -14.71 -8.22
CA CYS A 72 18.18 -13.27 -8.18
C CYS A 72 17.17 -12.91 -9.25
N ASP A 73 16.05 -12.33 -8.86
CA ASP A 73 14.98 -12.00 -9.80
C ASP A 73 15.32 -10.65 -10.47
N GLU A 74 15.67 -9.65 -9.65
CA GLU A 74 16.12 -8.33 -10.12
C GLU A 74 17.34 -7.84 -9.34
N ARG A 75 18.28 -7.16 -10.02
CA ARG A 75 19.46 -6.56 -9.40
C ARG A 75 19.32 -5.04 -9.33
N VAL A 76 19.28 -4.52 -8.11
CA VAL A 76 19.26 -3.07 -7.82
C VAL A 76 20.55 -2.70 -7.10
N GLY A 77 21.53 -2.17 -7.85
CA GLY A 77 22.88 -1.89 -7.35
C GLY A 77 23.53 -3.07 -6.61
N ARG A 78 23.77 -2.91 -5.30
CA ARG A 78 24.38 -3.95 -4.44
C ARG A 78 23.39 -5.03 -4.01
N PHE A 79 22.09 -4.81 -4.20
CA PHE A 79 21.02 -5.69 -3.71
C PHE A 79 20.50 -6.62 -4.79
N CYS A 80 19.99 -7.75 -4.31
CA CYS A 80 19.30 -8.73 -5.11
C CYS A 80 17.87 -8.83 -4.59
N LEU A 81 16.94 -8.32 -5.39
CA LEU A 81 15.52 -8.38 -5.08
C LEU A 81 14.98 -9.77 -5.43
N ARG A 82 14.08 -10.24 -4.57
CA ARG A 82 13.36 -11.50 -4.75
C ARG A 82 11.88 -11.25 -4.54
N HIS A 83 11.07 -11.55 -5.55
CA HIS A 83 9.62 -11.40 -5.46
C HIS A 83 8.97 -12.61 -4.79
N GLN A 84 9.67 -13.75 -4.78
CA GLN A 84 9.23 -14.98 -4.13
C GLN A 84 10.11 -15.39 -2.95
N GLY A 85 9.45 -15.80 -1.87
CA GLY A 85 10.06 -16.41 -0.71
C GLY A 85 9.03 -17.06 0.19
N ASP A 86 9.49 -17.93 1.09
CA ASP A 86 8.64 -18.47 2.14
C ASP A 86 8.07 -17.31 2.97
N GLU A 87 6.76 -17.31 3.20
CA GLU A 87 5.99 -16.39 4.06
C GLU A 87 6.32 -16.65 5.54
N GLU A 88 7.58 -16.88 5.87
CA GLU A 88 8.01 -16.99 7.24
C GLU A 88 7.89 -15.62 7.90
N PRO A 89 7.23 -15.53 9.08
CA PRO A 89 7.07 -14.27 9.77
C PRO A 89 8.44 -13.73 10.17
N VAL A 90 8.67 -12.45 9.87
CA VAL A 90 9.91 -11.77 10.22
C VAL A 90 10.09 -11.83 11.75
N PRO A 91 11.20 -12.36 12.26
CA PRO A 91 11.43 -12.43 13.69
C PRO A 91 11.35 -11.04 14.34
N PRO A 92 10.75 -10.92 15.54
CA PRO A 92 10.70 -9.65 16.23
C PRO A 92 12.11 -9.16 16.56
N GLU A 93 12.26 -7.83 16.64
CA GLU A 93 13.54 -7.23 16.99
C GLU A 93 13.97 -7.65 18.41
N PRO A 94 15.24 -8.04 18.62
CA PRO A 94 15.74 -8.37 19.95
C PRO A 94 15.65 -7.18 20.93
N ILE A 95 15.30 -7.49 22.19
CA ILE A 95 15.11 -6.49 23.26
C ILE A 95 16.37 -5.61 23.42
N GLU A 96 17.55 -6.19 23.31
CA GLU A 96 18.82 -5.49 23.44
C GLU A 96 19.03 -4.42 22.34
N VAL A 97 18.46 -4.60 21.15
CA VAL A 97 18.48 -3.58 20.09
C VAL A 97 17.54 -2.44 20.46
N GLY A 98 16.37 -2.77 21.02
CA GLY A 98 15.45 -1.79 21.59
C GLY A 98 16.07 -0.93 22.70
N LEU A 99 16.87 -1.53 23.58
CA LEU A 99 17.63 -0.81 24.60
C LEU A 99 18.69 0.11 23.98
N ALA A 100 19.49 -0.41 23.04
CA ALA A 100 20.48 0.38 22.32
C ALA A 100 19.85 1.55 21.54
N ARG A 101 18.63 1.38 21.01
CA ARG A 101 17.87 2.47 20.36
C ARG A 101 17.56 3.61 21.34
N ASN A 102 17.23 3.29 22.59
CA ASN A 102 16.99 4.32 23.60
C ASN A 102 18.28 5.10 23.94
N GLU A 103 19.44 4.43 23.92
CA GLU A 103 20.73 5.07 24.18
C GLU A 103 21.12 6.07 23.07
N ILE A 104 20.98 5.67 21.80
CA ILE A 104 21.20 6.60 20.67
C ILE A 104 20.19 7.74 20.70
N LEU A 105 18.91 7.50 20.97
CA LEU A 105 17.91 8.55 21.11
C LEU A 105 18.26 9.56 22.21
N GLY A 106 18.75 9.09 23.35
CA GLY A 106 19.21 9.95 24.44
C GLY A 106 20.42 10.80 24.05
N THR A 107 21.35 10.24 23.28
CA THR A 107 22.54 10.95 22.78
C THR A 107 22.18 11.97 21.70
N LEU A 108 21.38 11.58 20.71
CA LEU A 108 20.91 12.49 19.66
C LEU A 108 20.06 13.63 20.22
N ARG A 109 19.27 13.38 21.27
CA ARG A 109 18.54 14.45 21.97
C ARG A 109 19.51 15.49 22.55
N ARG A 110 20.51 15.07 23.33
CA ARG A 110 21.49 16.00 23.94
C ARG A 110 22.26 16.78 22.88
N ILE A 111 22.67 16.11 21.81
CA ILE A 111 23.32 16.78 20.66
C ILE A 111 22.36 17.79 20.03
N GLY A 112 21.12 17.40 19.76
CA GLY A 112 20.10 18.29 19.17
C GLY A 112 19.70 19.46 20.08
N GLU A 113 19.88 19.37 21.39
CA GLU A 113 19.71 20.52 22.31
C GLU A 113 20.84 21.54 22.17
N ARG A 114 22.04 21.12 21.73
CA ARG A 114 23.21 21.97 21.49
C ARG A 114 23.28 22.53 20.07
N ILE A 115 22.77 21.78 19.10
CA ILE A 115 22.68 22.17 17.68
C ILE A 115 21.24 21.97 17.13
N PRO A 116 20.25 22.73 17.63
CA PRO A 116 18.85 22.55 17.23
C PRO A 116 18.60 22.77 15.74
N GLY A 117 19.45 23.59 15.10
CA GLY A 117 19.43 23.89 13.67
C GLY A 117 19.90 22.77 12.74
N ASP A 118 20.46 21.68 13.26
CA ASP A 118 21.02 20.63 12.41
C ASP A 118 19.92 19.70 11.83
N PRO A 119 19.73 19.70 10.50
CA PRO A 119 18.61 19.00 9.89
C PRO A 119 18.70 17.47 9.98
N TRP A 120 19.92 16.89 10.00
CA TRP A 120 20.03 15.42 10.03
C TRP A 120 20.01 14.86 11.45
N VAL A 121 20.44 15.60 12.46
CA VAL A 121 20.18 15.22 13.86
C VAL A 121 18.67 15.21 14.11
N LEU A 122 17.95 16.24 13.66
CA LEU A 122 16.48 16.28 13.75
C LEU A 122 15.83 15.11 13.00
N GLY A 123 16.23 14.86 11.76
CA GLY A 123 15.69 13.76 10.95
C GLY A 123 15.90 12.39 11.57
N HIS A 124 17.11 12.11 12.08
CA HIS A 124 17.41 10.84 12.75
C HIS A 124 16.66 10.68 14.09
N ARG A 125 16.46 11.76 14.84
CA ARG A 125 15.62 11.72 16.06
C ARG A 125 14.18 11.34 15.71
N VAL A 126 13.59 11.97 14.70
CA VAL A 126 12.22 11.65 14.23
C VAL A 126 12.15 10.20 13.76
N PHE A 127 13.10 9.74 12.94
CA PHE A 127 13.12 8.37 12.42
C PHE A 127 13.20 7.31 13.54
N TYR A 128 14.15 7.44 14.47
CA TYR A 128 14.31 6.45 15.54
C TYR A 128 13.19 6.51 16.59
N LEU A 129 12.53 7.67 16.79
CA LEU A 129 11.31 7.75 17.59
C LEU A 129 10.15 7.04 16.90
N GLY A 130 10.04 7.16 15.57
CA GLY A 130 9.08 6.42 14.75
C GLY A 130 9.29 4.91 14.80
N GLU A 131 10.54 4.43 14.64
CA GLU A 131 10.87 3.00 14.81
C GLU A 131 10.50 2.48 16.22
N LYS A 132 10.64 3.32 17.24
CA LYS A 132 10.24 3.01 18.62
C LYS A 132 8.72 3.00 18.83
N GLY A 133 7.94 3.61 17.93
CA GLY A 133 6.50 3.84 18.08
C GLY A 133 6.15 5.04 18.97
N ASP A 134 7.12 5.87 19.35
CA ASP A 134 6.89 7.08 20.14
C ASP A 134 6.51 8.27 19.24
N TRP A 135 5.40 8.11 18.52
CA TRP A 135 4.91 9.07 17.52
C TRP A 135 4.56 10.43 18.13
N ARG A 136 4.04 10.45 19.36
CA ARG A 136 3.72 11.69 20.07
C ARG A 136 4.97 12.55 20.29
N THR A 137 6.08 11.94 20.71
CA THR A 137 7.34 12.67 20.91
C THR A 137 7.97 13.01 19.56
N ALA A 138 7.87 12.12 18.56
CA ALA A 138 8.35 12.42 17.21
C ALA A 138 7.66 13.66 16.63
N GLU A 139 6.33 13.77 16.78
CA GLU A 139 5.51 14.84 16.22
C GLU A 139 5.77 16.21 16.86
N SER A 140 6.19 16.25 18.14
CA SER A 140 6.49 17.52 18.79
C SER A 140 7.75 18.20 18.22
N LEU A 141 8.72 17.42 17.74
CA LEU A 141 10.00 17.93 17.23
C LEU A 141 9.86 18.84 16.00
N PRO A 142 9.20 18.44 14.90
CA PRO A 142 9.02 19.32 13.75
C PRO A 142 8.01 20.45 14.01
N ARG A 143 7.16 20.36 15.04
CA ARG A 143 6.22 21.43 15.40
C ARG A 143 6.87 22.60 16.14
N THR A 144 7.90 22.32 16.94
CA THR A 144 8.68 23.34 17.67
C THR A 144 10.02 23.63 16.99
N CYS A 145 10.17 23.20 15.73
CA CYS A 145 11.41 23.23 14.97
C CYS A 145 12.07 24.63 15.03
N ASP A 146 13.32 24.69 15.46
CA ASP A 146 14.09 25.93 15.54
C ASP A 146 15.44 25.75 14.85
N GLY A 147 15.66 26.49 13.75
CA GLY A 147 16.90 26.51 12.99
C GLY A 147 16.86 25.80 11.62
N PRO A 148 16.36 24.55 11.47
CA PRO A 148 16.28 23.93 10.14
C PRO A 148 15.32 24.69 9.21
N PRO A 149 15.44 24.54 7.89
CA PRO A 149 14.49 25.14 6.95
C PRO A 149 13.06 24.67 7.22
N GLU A 150 12.10 25.58 7.11
CA GLU A 150 10.67 25.30 7.37
C GLU A 150 10.15 24.11 6.56
N TRP A 151 10.55 24.01 5.28
CA TRP A 151 10.18 22.90 4.41
C TRP A 151 10.67 21.53 4.95
N TRP A 152 11.81 21.49 5.65
CA TRP A 152 12.33 20.24 6.20
C TRP A 152 11.53 19.80 7.41
N CYS A 153 11.20 20.73 8.30
CA CYS A 153 10.30 20.47 9.43
C CYS A 153 8.92 20.01 8.93
N GLY A 154 8.39 20.67 7.88
CA GLY A 154 7.16 20.27 7.20
C GLY A 154 7.23 18.86 6.61
N ALA A 155 8.30 18.51 5.87
CA ALA A 155 8.47 17.17 5.31
C ALA A 155 8.53 16.08 6.41
N LEU A 156 9.22 16.34 7.52
CA LEU A 156 9.26 15.45 8.68
C LEU A 156 7.88 15.29 9.33
N LEU A 157 7.12 16.37 9.47
CA LEU A 157 5.74 16.31 9.97
C LEU A 157 4.85 15.49 9.02
N GLY A 158 4.91 15.74 7.71
CA GLY A 158 4.18 14.95 6.71
C GLY A 158 4.52 13.46 6.78
N TRP A 159 5.80 13.12 7.00
CA TRP A 159 6.24 11.74 7.19
C TRP A 159 5.57 11.10 8.42
N ILE A 160 5.52 11.81 9.55
CA ILE A 160 4.84 11.33 10.78
C ILE A 160 3.33 11.18 10.56
N LEU A 161 2.70 12.16 9.93
CA LEU A 161 1.26 12.14 9.65
C LEU A 161 0.87 10.95 8.78
N HIS A 162 1.64 10.65 7.73
CA HIS A 162 1.44 9.45 6.91
C HIS A 162 1.53 8.16 7.75
N HIS A 163 2.58 8.00 8.56
CA HIS A 163 2.77 6.78 9.37
C HIS A 163 1.73 6.63 10.50
N THR A 164 1.02 7.70 10.85
CA THR A 164 -0.06 7.69 11.84
C THR A 164 -1.45 7.66 11.21
N GLY A 165 -1.55 7.46 9.89
CA GLY A 165 -2.81 7.31 9.16
C GLY A 165 -3.59 8.62 8.93
N ARG A 166 -2.94 9.78 9.09
CA ARG A 166 -3.55 11.12 8.88
C ARG A 166 -3.27 11.62 7.47
N THR A 167 -3.80 10.91 6.47
CA THR A 167 -3.45 11.09 5.05
C THR A 167 -3.75 12.49 4.51
N VAL A 168 -4.94 13.04 4.77
CA VAL A 168 -5.32 14.39 4.31
C VAL A 168 -4.37 15.45 4.86
N GLU A 169 -4.12 15.43 6.17
CA GLU A 169 -3.19 16.36 6.81
C GLU A 169 -1.75 16.18 6.30
N ALA A 170 -1.33 14.93 6.08
CA ALA A 170 -0.01 14.63 5.49
C ALA A 170 0.12 15.25 4.10
N GLN A 171 -0.91 15.13 3.27
CA GLN A 171 -0.94 15.67 1.92
C GLN A 171 -0.84 17.20 1.91
N GLU A 172 -1.59 17.89 2.76
CA GLU A 172 -1.53 19.35 2.91
C GLU A 172 -0.15 19.84 3.36
N VAL A 173 0.40 19.17 4.38
CA VAL A 173 1.72 19.52 4.94
C VAL A 173 2.82 19.25 3.91
N PHE A 174 2.78 18.12 3.19
CA PHE A 174 3.76 17.83 2.15
C PHE A 174 3.68 18.83 1.00
N ARG A 175 2.48 19.20 0.52
CA ARG A 175 2.35 20.22 -0.54
C ARG A 175 2.97 21.54 -0.11
N THR A 176 2.67 22.00 1.11
CA THR A 176 3.25 23.22 1.67
C THR A 176 4.77 23.12 1.78
N ALA A 177 5.29 21.98 2.28
CA ALA A 177 6.72 21.76 2.39
C ALA A 177 7.40 21.75 1.02
N ILE A 178 6.86 21.02 0.04
CA ILE A 178 7.43 20.90 -1.31
C ILE A 178 7.45 22.25 -2.03
N ALA A 179 6.42 23.08 -1.87
CA ALA A 179 6.40 24.43 -2.43
C ALA A 179 7.51 25.35 -1.84
N GLY A 180 7.96 25.09 -0.62
CA GLY A 180 9.06 25.80 0.03
C GLY A 180 10.45 25.20 -0.20
N MET A 181 10.56 24.09 -0.94
CA MET A 181 11.84 23.43 -1.20
C MET A 181 12.65 24.16 -2.29
N PRO A 182 14.00 24.08 -2.25
CA PRO A 182 14.82 24.39 -3.41
C PRO A 182 14.38 23.59 -4.65
N PRO A 183 14.44 24.15 -5.88
CA PRO A 183 13.89 23.51 -7.08
C PRO A 183 14.41 22.08 -7.33
N GLU A 184 15.69 21.84 -7.09
CA GLU A 184 16.31 20.52 -7.22
C GLU A 184 15.77 19.51 -6.19
N VAL A 185 15.47 19.98 -4.99
CA VAL A 185 14.90 19.16 -3.91
C VAL A 185 13.44 18.85 -4.21
N ALA A 186 12.67 19.85 -4.66
CA ALA A 186 11.28 19.68 -5.09
C ALA A 186 11.16 18.70 -6.26
N ALA A 187 12.05 18.78 -7.25
CA ALA A 187 12.09 17.87 -8.39
C ALA A 187 12.29 16.40 -7.97
N GLU A 188 13.14 16.13 -6.97
CA GLU A 188 13.29 14.79 -6.42
C GLU A 188 11.98 14.28 -5.76
N TYR A 189 11.20 15.13 -5.10
CA TYR A 189 9.89 14.76 -4.52
C TYR A 189 8.80 14.54 -5.58
N GLY A 190 8.92 15.20 -6.73
CA GLY A 190 8.01 15.06 -7.87
C GLY A 190 8.38 13.91 -8.81
N SER A 191 9.58 13.33 -8.72
CA SER A 191 10.04 12.32 -9.69
C SER A 191 9.44 10.92 -9.46
N PRO A 192 8.76 10.33 -10.46
CA PRO A 192 8.29 8.94 -10.42
C PRO A 192 9.31 7.92 -10.97
N GLU A 193 10.56 8.30 -11.28
CA GLU A 193 11.49 7.52 -12.11
C GLU A 193 11.68 6.04 -11.70
N TYR A 194 11.73 5.76 -10.39
CA TYR A 194 11.93 4.43 -9.83
C TYR A 194 10.67 3.58 -9.85
N LEU A 195 9.53 4.21 -10.07
CA LEU A 195 8.22 3.59 -9.97
C LEU A 195 7.70 3.12 -11.33
N LEU A 196 8.06 3.84 -12.39
CA LEU A 196 7.54 3.58 -13.74
C LEU A 196 8.24 2.41 -14.41
N ASP A 197 7.47 1.59 -15.11
CA ASP A 197 7.98 0.63 -16.08
C ASP A 197 8.66 1.33 -17.29
N SER A 198 9.08 0.55 -18.30
CA SER A 198 9.76 1.11 -19.47
C SER A 198 8.88 2.04 -20.30
N GLU A 199 7.59 1.75 -20.44
CA GLU A 199 6.66 2.53 -21.26
C GLU A 199 6.31 3.84 -20.55
N GLY A 200 5.96 3.77 -19.27
CA GLY A 200 5.69 4.93 -18.43
C GLY A 200 6.90 5.85 -18.36
N ARG A 201 8.12 5.31 -18.23
CA ARG A 201 9.34 6.11 -18.24
C ARG A 201 9.50 6.87 -19.56
N ALA A 202 9.33 6.20 -20.71
CA ALA A 202 9.39 6.84 -22.01
C ALA A 202 8.37 8.00 -22.13
N LEU A 203 7.15 7.81 -21.64
CA LEU A 203 6.12 8.87 -21.62
C LEU A 203 6.57 10.12 -20.86
N PHE A 204 7.22 9.97 -19.71
CA PHE A 204 7.71 11.10 -18.90
C PHE A 204 8.96 11.76 -19.49
N GLU A 205 9.83 10.97 -20.14
CA GLU A 205 11.04 11.47 -20.82
C GLU A 205 10.68 12.31 -22.05
N ASP A 206 9.69 11.87 -22.84
CA ASP A 206 9.25 12.55 -24.06
C ASP A 206 8.30 13.74 -23.82
N ALA A 207 7.72 13.85 -22.63
CA ALA A 207 6.77 14.91 -22.30
C ALA A 207 7.43 16.30 -22.18
N ASP A 208 6.74 17.35 -22.64
CA ASP A 208 7.02 18.72 -22.21
C ASP A 208 6.53 18.94 -20.77
N ASP A 209 6.83 20.10 -20.17
CA ASP A 209 6.52 20.36 -18.76
C ASP A 209 5.02 20.28 -18.45
N GLY A 210 4.16 20.79 -19.36
CA GLY A 210 2.71 20.74 -19.18
C GLY A 210 2.16 19.32 -19.29
N ARG A 211 2.63 18.54 -20.26
CA ARG A 211 2.26 17.11 -20.37
C ARG A 211 2.79 16.31 -19.17
N ARG A 212 3.99 16.62 -18.68
CA ARG A 212 4.60 15.95 -17.53
C ARG A 212 3.81 16.18 -16.25
N GLU A 213 3.32 17.40 -16.02
CA GLU A 213 2.45 17.73 -14.89
C GLU A 213 1.12 16.94 -14.96
N ASN A 214 0.48 16.91 -16.14
CA ASN A 214 -0.74 16.12 -16.34
C ASN A 214 -0.53 14.61 -16.12
N LEU A 215 0.59 14.06 -16.62
CA LEU A 215 0.95 12.65 -16.40
C LEU A 215 1.21 12.37 -14.91
N TRP A 216 1.81 13.33 -14.19
CA TRP A 216 2.07 13.22 -12.77
C TRP A 216 0.77 13.18 -11.96
N GLU A 217 -0.15 14.12 -12.20
CA GLU A 217 -1.46 14.14 -11.54
C GLU A 217 -2.25 12.87 -11.83
N ARG A 218 -2.27 12.44 -13.10
CA ARG A 218 -2.93 11.19 -13.52
C ARG A 218 -2.32 9.96 -12.86
N LEU A 219 -0.99 9.86 -12.80
CA LEU A 219 -0.31 8.74 -12.15
C LEU A 219 -0.80 8.58 -10.71
N TRP A 220 -0.83 9.66 -9.95
CA TRP A 220 -1.23 9.59 -8.55
C TRP A 220 -2.72 9.36 -8.39
N LEU A 221 -3.57 10.01 -9.18
CA LEU A 221 -5.00 9.71 -9.23
C LEU A 221 -5.24 8.21 -9.42
N LEU A 222 -4.61 7.62 -10.43
CA LEU A 222 -4.71 6.18 -10.72
C LEU A 222 -4.13 5.30 -9.61
N SER A 223 -3.06 5.76 -8.96
CA SER A 223 -2.35 4.97 -7.93
C SER A 223 -3.02 4.96 -6.55
N ASP A 224 -4.10 5.72 -6.35
CA ASP A 224 -4.80 5.77 -5.07
C ASP A 224 -5.37 4.39 -4.71
N PRO A 225 -5.09 3.80 -3.52
CA PRO A 225 -5.59 2.49 -3.18
C PRO A 225 -7.12 2.41 -3.20
N LEU A 226 -7.80 3.40 -2.62
CA LEU A 226 -9.26 3.52 -2.54
C LEU A 226 -9.68 4.99 -2.59
N TYR A 227 -10.53 5.38 -3.53
CA TYR A 227 -11.17 6.71 -3.57
C TYR A 227 -12.25 6.89 -2.49
N LEU A 228 -12.63 5.80 -1.80
CA LEU A 228 -13.43 5.85 -0.59
C LEU A 228 -12.71 6.56 0.56
N GLU A 229 -11.38 6.47 0.62
CA GLU A 229 -10.59 7.21 1.60
C GLU A 229 -10.37 8.65 1.13
N GLU A 230 -10.40 9.59 2.08
CA GLU A 230 -10.08 10.98 1.77
C GLU A 230 -8.56 11.18 1.70
N GLY A 231 -8.11 11.83 0.64
CA GLY A 231 -6.69 12.04 0.35
C GLY A 231 -6.03 10.82 -0.29
N ASN A 232 -4.88 11.03 -0.91
CA ASN A 232 -4.21 9.97 -1.67
C ASN A 232 -3.07 9.33 -0.84
N ASP A 233 -3.35 8.16 -0.27
CA ASP A 233 -2.44 7.49 0.64
C ASP A 233 -1.15 7.05 -0.07
N ARG A 234 -1.26 6.58 -1.32
CA ARG A 234 -0.11 6.13 -2.12
C ARG A 234 0.82 7.28 -2.52
N LEU A 235 0.28 8.48 -2.76
CA LEU A 235 1.03 9.71 -3.00
C LEU A 235 1.75 10.17 -1.72
N THR A 236 1.05 10.22 -0.58
CA THR A 236 1.69 10.58 0.69
C THR A 236 2.77 9.57 1.08
N ALA A 237 2.59 8.29 0.75
CA ALA A 237 3.63 7.26 0.88
C ALA A 237 4.85 7.56 0.01
N HIS A 238 4.66 8.04 -1.23
CA HIS A 238 5.79 8.43 -2.09
C HIS A 238 6.60 9.56 -1.48
N TRP A 239 5.94 10.63 -1.02
CA TRP A 239 6.63 11.74 -0.35
C TRP A 239 7.25 11.34 0.98
N ALA A 240 6.60 10.48 1.76
CA ALA A 240 7.18 9.92 2.97
C ALA A 240 8.45 9.11 2.66
N ARG A 241 8.45 8.28 1.60
CA ARG A 241 9.63 7.54 1.16
C ARG A 241 10.75 8.47 0.69
N ARG A 242 10.44 9.50 -0.09
CA ARG A 242 11.42 10.54 -0.50
C ARG A 242 11.99 11.31 0.70
N THR A 243 11.18 11.52 1.74
CA THR A 243 11.65 12.10 3.01
C THR A 243 12.59 11.14 3.73
N LEU A 244 12.26 9.84 3.78
CA LEU A 244 13.10 8.84 4.40
C LEU A 244 14.46 8.69 3.68
N VAL A 245 14.50 8.78 2.34
CA VAL A 245 15.77 8.83 1.57
C VAL A 245 16.65 9.98 2.06
N ARG A 246 16.08 11.16 2.30
CA ARG A 246 16.82 12.32 2.81
C ARG A 246 17.28 12.14 4.24
N ILE A 247 16.42 11.63 5.13
CA ILE A 247 16.79 11.32 6.52
C ILE A 247 18.01 10.38 6.52
N ARG A 248 17.97 9.34 5.67
CA ARG A 248 18.96 8.26 5.69
C ARG A 248 20.21 8.54 4.86
N ARG A 249 20.26 9.62 4.08
CA ARG A 249 21.42 9.96 3.23
C ARG A 249 22.70 10.04 4.07
N GLY A 250 23.71 9.25 3.70
CA GLY A 250 25.00 9.19 4.41
C GLY A 250 24.98 8.41 5.74
N SER A 251 23.86 7.78 6.10
CA SER A 251 23.76 6.97 7.33
C SER A 251 24.17 5.51 7.13
N PHE A 252 24.58 4.84 8.21
CA PHE A 252 24.75 3.39 8.22
C PHE A 252 23.40 2.67 8.26
N THR A 253 23.38 1.43 7.79
CA THR A 253 22.17 0.63 7.64
C THR A 253 22.29 -0.72 8.34
N PRO A 254 21.16 -1.41 8.62
CA PRO A 254 21.16 -2.76 9.18
C PRO A 254 21.88 -3.81 8.30
N TYR A 255 22.24 -3.45 7.06
CA TYR A 255 23.03 -4.29 6.15
C TYR A 255 24.55 -4.18 6.37
N GLY A 256 25.01 -3.37 7.32
CA GLY A 256 26.44 -3.14 7.56
C GLY A 256 27.13 -2.30 6.48
N ILE A 257 26.36 -1.64 5.62
CA ILE A 257 26.86 -0.77 4.54
C ILE A 257 26.19 0.62 4.61
N PRO A 258 26.81 1.68 4.05
CA PRO A 258 26.18 2.99 3.96
C PRO A 258 24.95 3.00 3.04
N PHE A 259 23.98 3.84 3.40
CA PHE A 259 22.80 4.13 2.58
C PHE A 259 23.22 4.88 1.31
N ASP A 260 22.80 4.37 0.15
CA ASP A 260 23.19 4.87 -1.17
C ASP A 260 22.02 4.76 -2.16
N ALA A 261 22.24 5.06 -3.44
CA ALA A 261 21.23 5.10 -4.49
C ALA A 261 20.41 3.81 -4.63
N ASP A 262 21.02 2.64 -4.42
CA ASP A 262 20.30 1.36 -4.50
C ASP A 262 19.23 1.20 -3.41
N LEU A 263 19.57 1.55 -2.17
CA LEU A 263 18.61 1.58 -1.06
C LEU A 263 17.62 2.72 -1.20
N ALA A 264 17.99 3.84 -1.82
CA ALA A 264 17.06 4.91 -2.15
C ALA A 264 15.98 4.43 -3.13
N GLU A 265 16.38 3.73 -4.19
CA GLU A 265 15.47 3.11 -5.16
C GLU A 265 14.54 2.09 -4.47
N LEU A 266 15.11 1.14 -3.73
CA LEU A 266 14.33 0.12 -3.02
C LEU A 266 13.33 0.74 -2.04
N ASN A 267 13.75 1.76 -1.30
CA ASN A 267 12.87 2.47 -0.39
C ASN A 267 11.75 3.23 -1.12
N VAL A 268 12.01 3.84 -2.28
CA VAL A 268 10.96 4.50 -3.06
C VAL A 268 9.96 3.48 -3.64
N ARG A 269 10.43 2.32 -4.09
CA ARG A 269 9.59 1.25 -4.67
C ARG A 269 8.77 0.50 -3.62
N TYR A 270 9.38 0.10 -2.50
CA TYR A 270 8.77 -0.84 -1.53
C TYR A 270 8.60 -0.26 -0.12
N GLY A 271 9.17 0.92 0.15
CA GLY A 271 9.25 1.49 1.50
C GLY A 271 10.35 0.86 2.35
N GLY A 272 10.45 1.30 3.60
CA GLY A 272 11.39 0.75 4.56
C GLY A 272 11.08 -0.71 4.89
N GLU A 273 12.12 -1.49 5.14
CA GLU A 273 12.00 -2.90 5.50
C GLU A 273 11.32 -3.06 6.87
N ARG A 274 10.50 -4.10 7.00
CA ARG A 274 9.76 -4.44 8.23
C ARG A 274 10.59 -5.29 9.19
N GLY A 275 11.64 -5.91 8.69
CA GLY A 275 12.69 -6.48 9.51
C GLY A 275 13.74 -7.21 8.69
N TRP A 276 14.67 -7.85 9.40
CA TRP A 276 15.89 -8.38 8.82
C TRP A 276 16.24 -9.76 9.36
N GLU A 277 16.87 -10.56 8.52
CA GLU A 277 17.35 -11.91 8.85
C GLU A 277 18.79 -12.08 8.40
N ARG A 278 19.58 -12.82 9.18
CA ARG A 278 20.97 -13.13 8.83
C ARG A 278 21.08 -14.56 8.31
N VAL A 279 21.63 -14.72 7.12
CA VAL A 279 21.67 -16.00 6.43
C VAL A 279 22.72 -16.93 7.03
N MET A 280 22.25 -18.09 7.52
CA MET A 280 23.10 -19.25 7.81
C MET A 280 23.03 -20.28 6.68
N THR A 281 24.19 -20.79 6.28
CA THR A 281 24.31 -21.84 5.25
C THR A 281 24.91 -23.12 5.83
N PRO A 282 24.43 -24.31 5.42
CA PRO A 282 25.09 -25.56 5.77
C PRO A 282 26.50 -25.64 5.16
N THR A 283 27.47 -26.13 5.93
CA THR A 283 28.87 -26.29 5.44
C THR A 283 29.10 -27.57 4.61
N GLY A 284 28.06 -28.36 4.34
CA GLY A 284 28.12 -29.60 3.55
C GLY A 284 27.19 -30.69 4.09
N PHE A 285 27.20 -31.87 3.48
CA PHE A 285 26.48 -33.05 3.99
C PHE A 285 27.10 -33.48 5.33
N GLY A 286 26.39 -33.26 6.44
CA GLY A 286 26.88 -33.56 7.81
C GLY A 286 27.74 -32.46 8.45
N GLY A 287 27.88 -31.30 7.81
CA GLY A 287 28.59 -30.13 8.37
C GLY A 287 27.70 -29.23 9.22
N GLY A 288 28.29 -28.45 10.13
CA GLY A 288 27.58 -27.45 10.94
C GLY A 288 27.07 -26.25 10.13
N LEU A 289 26.35 -25.33 10.79
CA LEU A 289 25.88 -24.08 10.19
C LEU A 289 26.99 -23.04 10.19
N ARG A 290 27.20 -22.37 9.05
CA ARG A 290 28.09 -21.20 8.92
C ARG A 290 27.26 -19.95 8.68
N ASP A 291 27.44 -18.98 9.58
CA ASP A 291 26.93 -17.63 9.41
C ASP A 291 27.68 -16.94 8.26
N THR A 292 26.94 -16.46 7.26
CA THR A 292 27.50 -15.80 6.08
C THR A 292 27.66 -14.29 6.26
N ARG A 293 27.13 -13.73 7.36
CA ARG A 293 26.94 -12.29 7.57
C ARG A 293 26.11 -11.58 6.49
N ARG A 294 25.48 -12.31 5.57
CA ARG A 294 24.54 -11.73 4.60
C ARG A 294 23.22 -11.46 5.29
N VAL A 295 22.73 -10.24 5.14
CA VAL A 295 21.45 -9.80 5.68
C VAL A 295 20.40 -9.80 4.56
N ILE A 296 19.20 -10.27 4.86
CA ILE A 296 18.00 -10.18 4.02
C ILE A 296 17.05 -9.23 4.70
N GLY A 297 16.66 -8.14 4.03
CA GLY A 297 15.55 -7.29 4.45
C GLY A 297 14.23 -7.84 3.90
N ARG A 298 13.17 -7.71 4.70
CA ARG A 298 11.82 -8.16 4.35
C ARG A 298 10.90 -6.96 4.26
N HIS A 299 10.22 -6.78 3.13
CA HIS A 299 9.18 -5.76 2.96
C HIS A 299 7.84 -6.26 3.53
N HIS A 300 6.82 -5.40 3.51
CA HIS A 300 5.49 -5.77 4.02
C HIS A 300 4.91 -6.94 3.21
N PRO A 301 4.47 -8.04 3.85
CA PRO A 301 3.96 -9.21 3.14
C PRO A 301 2.66 -8.91 2.37
N ASP A 302 1.83 -8.01 2.92
CA ASP A 302 0.57 -7.60 2.29
C ASP A 302 0.73 -6.41 1.33
N ALA A 303 1.95 -6.12 0.85
CA ALA A 303 2.13 -5.08 -0.16
C ALA A 303 1.48 -5.50 -1.49
N ARG A 304 0.93 -4.53 -2.22
CA ARG A 304 0.33 -4.69 -3.56
C ARG A 304 0.90 -3.66 -4.54
N GLU A 305 0.84 -3.99 -5.83
CA GLU A 305 1.15 -3.05 -6.91
C GLU A 305 -0.08 -2.18 -7.17
N TYR A 306 0.04 -0.88 -6.91
CA TYR A 306 -1.06 0.07 -7.09
C TYR A 306 -0.86 0.96 -8.31
N LEU A 307 0.35 1.01 -8.86
CA LEU A 307 0.63 1.88 -9.99
C LEU A 307 0.06 1.28 -11.28
N PRO A 308 -0.43 2.14 -12.19
CA PRO A 308 -0.82 1.69 -13.52
C PRO A 308 0.41 1.34 -14.36
N GLU A 309 0.25 0.39 -15.28
CA GLU A 309 1.20 0.20 -16.39
C GLU A 309 1.33 1.47 -17.23
N GLY A 310 2.47 1.64 -17.90
CA GLY A 310 2.73 2.80 -18.75
C GLY A 310 1.67 3.01 -19.83
N SER A 311 1.23 1.93 -20.50
CA SER A 311 0.16 1.96 -21.51
C SER A 311 -1.15 2.54 -20.97
N PHE A 312 -1.54 2.17 -19.74
CA PHE A 312 -2.74 2.68 -19.07
C PHE A 312 -2.61 4.12 -18.61
N LEU A 313 -1.39 4.60 -18.38
CA LEU A 313 -1.15 5.99 -18.05
C LEU A 313 -1.33 6.91 -19.26
N GLU A 314 -0.96 6.45 -20.47
CA GLU A 314 -1.15 7.19 -21.71
C GLU A 314 -2.64 7.37 -22.03
N ASP A 315 -3.39 6.26 -22.08
CA ASP A 315 -4.84 6.22 -22.34
C ASP A 315 -5.57 5.36 -21.28
N PRO A 316 -6.04 5.97 -20.18
CA PRO A 316 -6.76 5.24 -19.13
C PRO A 316 -8.13 4.70 -19.58
N ALA A 317 -8.70 5.21 -20.67
CA ALA A 317 -10.00 4.76 -21.17
C ALA A 317 -9.90 3.39 -21.87
N GLU A 318 -8.69 2.96 -22.23
CA GLU A 318 -8.40 1.67 -22.84
C GLU A 318 -8.14 0.54 -21.83
N ILE A 319 -8.12 0.83 -20.51
CA ILE A 319 -7.89 -0.19 -19.47
C ILE A 319 -8.98 -1.27 -19.56
N PRO A 320 -8.66 -2.52 -19.96
CA PRO A 320 -9.67 -3.56 -20.08
C PRO A 320 -10.20 -4.00 -18.71
N PRO A 321 -11.45 -4.52 -18.64
CA PRO A 321 -11.97 -5.12 -17.42
C PRO A 321 -11.03 -6.22 -16.89
N GLY A 322 -10.64 -6.11 -15.62
CA GLY A 322 -9.78 -7.10 -14.95
C GLY A 322 -8.30 -7.07 -15.34
N ALA A 323 -7.87 -6.20 -16.27
CA ALA A 323 -6.47 -6.11 -16.66
C ALA A 323 -5.58 -5.48 -15.59
N TRP A 324 -6.12 -4.55 -14.81
CA TRP A 324 -5.37 -3.93 -13.72
C TRP A 324 -5.42 -4.77 -12.45
N THR A 325 -4.49 -5.72 -12.36
CA THR A 325 -4.37 -6.62 -11.22
C THR A 325 -3.45 -6.07 -10.14
N LEU A 326 -3.84 -6.21 -8.87
CA LEU A 326 -3.03 -5.79 -7.72
C LEU A 326 -1.97 -6.83 -7.31
N ASP A 327 -2.22 -8.09 -7.64
CA ASP A 327 -1.39 -9.25 -7.30
C ASP A 327 -0.49 -9.62 -8.48
N GLU A 328 0.56 -8.83 -8.71
CA GLU A 328 1.58 -9.17 -9.68
C GLU A 328 2.58 -10.19 -9.14
N TRP A 329 3.11 -11.02 -10.03
CA TRP A 329 4.12 -12.02 -9.67
C TRP A 329 5.50 -11.39 -9.40
N GLU A 330 5.85 -10.36 -10.17
CA GLU A 330 7.11 -9.61 -10.08
C GLU A 330 6.80 -8.11 -9.96
N PRO A 331 6.11 -7.68 -8.88
CA PRO A 331 5.62 -6.32 -8.77
C PRO A 331 6.79 -5.34 -8.72
N ARG A 332 6.72 -4.30 -9.55
CA ARG A 332 7.76 -3.27 -9.62
C ARG A 332 7.79 -2.40 -8.36
N THR A 333 6.65 -2.19 -7.74
CA THR A 333 6.46 -1.44 -6.51
C THR A 333 5.56 -2.20 -5.56
N GLY A 334 5.60 -1.84 -4.28
CA GLY A 334 4.75 -2.47 -3.28
C GLY A 334 4.32 -1.44 -2.24
N TYR A 335 3.04 -1.41 -1.94
CA TYR A 335 2.48 -0.59 -0.86
C TYR A 335 1.41 -1.37 -0.10
N ALA A 336 1.37 -1.21 1.23
CA ALA A 336 0.38 -1.84 2.09
C ALA A 336 -0.42 -0.73 2.79
N ALA A 337 -1.64 -0.50 2.30
CA ALA A 337 -2.54 0.49 2.88
C ALA A 337 -3.06 -0.02 4.24
N PRO A 338 -2.86 0.69 5.37
CA PRO A 338 -3.22 0.18 6.70
C PRO A 338 -4.70 -0.18 6.88
N TYR A 339 -5.59 0.52 6.17
CA TYR A 339 -7.04 0.28 6.16
C TYR A 339 -7.46 -0.85 5.19
N ALA A 340 -6.56 -1.35 4.35
CA ALA A 340 -6.85 -2.37 3.34
C ALA A 340 -5.64 -3.30 3.12
N LEU A 341 -5.21 -3.97 4.19
CA LEU A 341 -4.14 -4.99 4.14
C LEU A 341 -4.58 -6.20 3.30
N GLU A 342 -5.82 -6.64 3.48
CA GLU A 342 -6.47 -7.64 2.64
C GLU A 342 -7.18 -6.94 1.48
N MET A 343 -6.42 -6.51 0.47
CA MET A 343 -6.97 -5.92 -0.76
C MET A 343 -7.16 -7.00 -1.83
N GLU A 344 -8.37 -7.10 -2.38
CA GLU A 344 -8.76 -8.12 -3.35
C GLU A 344 -9.41 -7.48 -4.61
N PRO A 345 -9.36 -8.15 -5.77
CA PRO A 345 -10.12 -7.70 -6.93
C PRO A 345 -11.63 -7.81 -6.66
N LEU A 346 -12.38 -6.78 -7.02
CA LEU A 346 -13.83 -6.78 -6.93
C LEU A 346 -14.44 -7.42 -8.18
N ARG A 347 -15.20 -8.50 -7.99
CA ARG A 347 -15.99 -9.07 -9.08
C ARG A 347 -17.16 -8.14 -9.40
N ALA A 348 -17.14 -7.60 -10.60
CA ALA A 348 -18.16 -6.68 -11.08
C ALA A 348 -18.49 -6.88 -12.55
N GLN A 349 -19.73 -6.54 -12.91
CA GLN A 349 -20.18 -6.28 -14.26
C GLN A 349 -20.42 -4.78 -14.39
N VAL A 350 -19.93 -4.19 -15.48
CA VAL A 350 -20.14 -2.78 -15.80
C VAL A 350 -20.72 -2.69 -17.20
N ALA A 351 -21.78 -1.91 -17.37
CA ALA A 351 -22.46 -1.71 -18.64
C ALA A 351 -22.80 -0.24 -18.88
N ARG A 352 -22.58 0.22 -20.12
CA ARG A 352 -22.89 1.56 -20.61
C ARG A 352 -24.19 1.59 -21.41
N PHE A 353 -25.02 2.58 -21.14
CA PHE A 353 -26.27 2.85 -21.87
C PHE A 353 -26.34 4.31 -22.28
N ARG A 354 -26.67 4.56 -23.56
CA ARG A 354 -26.76 5.92 -24.10
C ARG A 354 -28.05 6.60 -23.65
N ARG A 355 -27.95 7.86 -23.25
CA ARG A 355 -29.07 8.72 -22.84
C ARG A 355 -28.93 10.09 -23.50
N GLY A 356 -28.98 10.12 -24.83
CA GLY A 356 -28.82 11.33 -25.62
C GLY A 356 -27.42 11.92 -25.47
N ASP A 357 -27.32 13.08 -24.81
CA ASP A 357 -26.08 13.79 -24.47
C ASP A 357 -25.38 13.24 -23.22
N SER A 358 -26.00 12.28 -22.54
CA SER A 358 -25.45 11.64 -21.35
C SER A 358 -25.24 10.13 -21.53
N LEU A 359 -24.36 9.60 -20.70
CA LEU A 359 -24.05 8.20 -20.52
C LEU A 359 -24.62 7.75 -19.16
N LEU A 360 -25.38 6.65 -19.17
CA LEU A 360 -25.75 5.93 -17.96
C LEU A 360 -24.82 4.73 -17.80
N VAL A 361 -24.10 4.70 -16.70
CA VAL A 361 -23.25 3.58 -16.29
C VAL A 361 -24.01 2.76 -15.25
N VAL A 362 -24.05 1.45 -15.45
CA VAL A 362 -24.62 0.48 -14.50
C VAL A 362 -23.48 -0.42 -14.04
N GLY A 363 -23.22 -0.44 -12.74
CA GLY A 363 -22.30 -1.37 -12.10
C GLY A 363 -23.08 -2.38 -11.25
N SER A 364 -22.70 -3.64 -11.28
CA SER A 364 -23.16 -4.64 -10.31
C SER A 364 -21.98 -5.42 -9.78
N TYR A 365 -21.96 -5.72 -8.49
CA TYR A 365 -20.79 -6.33 -7.86
C TYR A 365 -21.16 -7.24 -6.70
N ARG A 366 -20.22 -8.13 -6.38
CA ARG A 366 -20.30 -8.96 -5.19
C ARG A 366 -18.90 -9.06 -4.56
N PRO A 367 -18.69 -8.52 -3.34
CA PRO A 367 -17.47 -8.75 -2.61
C PRO A 367 -17.44 -10.22 -2.16
N GLY A 368 -16.28 -10.84 -2.30
CA GLY A 368 -16.04 -12.21 -1.92
C GLY A 368 -14.57 -12.54 -2.09
N ARG A 369 -14.12 -13.63 -1.47
CA ARG A 369 -12.75 -14.10 -1.73
C ARG A 369 -12.62 -14.54 -3.18
N SER A 370 -11.56 -14.09 -3.83
CA SER A 370 -11.09 -14.74 -5.05
C SER A 370 -10.67 -16.15 -4.64
N ARG A 371 -11.22 -17.19 -5.27
CA ARG A 371 -10.66 -18.54 -5.08
C ARG A 371 -9.21 -18.44 -5.55
N PRO A 372 -8.20 -18.77 -4.72
CA PRO A 372 -6.83 -18.77 -5.19
C PRO A 372 -6.80 -19.72 -6.38
N GLU A 373 -6.49 -19.17 -7.54
CA GLU A 373 -6.32 -19.98 -8.73
C GLU A 373 -5.21 -20.99 -8.43
N PRO A 374 -5.35 -22.26 -8.85
CA PRO A 374 -4.17 -23.10 -8.96
C PRO A 374 -3.27 -22.44 -9.99
N ARG A 375 -2.35 -21.61 -9.50
CA ARG A 375 -1.32 -20.90 -10.25
C ARG A 375 -0.74 -21.88 -11.26
N ARG A 376 -0.86 -21.59 -12.55
CA ARG A 376 -0.20 -22.40 -13.58
C ARG A 376 1.30 -22.25 -13.36
N VAL A 377 1.87 -23.19 -12.60
CA VAL A 377 3.26 -23.58 -12.76
C VAL A 377 3.36 -24.00 -14.22
N ALA A 378 3.95 -23.14 -15.05
CA ALA A 378 4.32 -23.51 -16.41
C ALA A 378 4.94 -24.91 -16.37
N ASP A 379 4.29 -25.87 -17.06
CA ASP A 379 4.54 -27.30 -17.08
C ASP A 379 5.82 -27.75 -16.34
N ARG A 380 5.69 -28.04 -15.05
CA ARG A 380 6.65 -28.90 -14.34
C ARG A 380 5.86 -29.96 -13.58
N PRO A 381 6.01 -31.25 -13.94
CA PRO A 381 5.34 -32.33 -13.23
C PRO A 381 5.69 -32.26 -11.75
N ALA A 382 4.68 -32.49 -10.91
CA ALA A 382 4.75 -32.38 -9.47
C ALA A 382 5.93 -33.24 -8.94
N PRO A 383 6.58 -32.85 -7.83
CA PRO A 383 7.74 -33.57 -7.29
C PRO A 383 7.51 -35.09 -7.13
N ARG A 384 6.28 -35.49 -6.83
CA ARG A 384 5.86 -36.89 -6.65
C ARG A 384 5.77 -37.71 -7.95
N GLU A 385 5.51 -37.08 -9.09
CA GLU A 385 5.55 -37.75 -10.41
C GLU A 385 6.99 -38.02 -10.86
N ARG A 386 7.93 -37.16 -10.48
CA ARG A 386 9.38 -37.33 -10.74
C ARG A 386 10.00 -38.44 -9.89
N GLU A 387 9.47 -38.70 -8.69
CA GLU A 387 9.90 -39.82 -7.83
C GLU A 387 9.46 -41.18 -8.39
N ARG A 388 8.25 -41.28 -8.97
CA ARG A 388 7.78 -42.53 -9.63
C ARG A 388 8.57 -42.87 -10.89
N ALA A 389 8.98 -41.87 -11.66
CA ALA A 389 9.85 -42.08 -12.82
C ALA A 389 11.25 -42.61 -12.46
N ARG A 390 11.65 -42.53 -11.18
CA ARG A 390 12.97 -42.95 -10.68
C ARG A 390 12.94 -44.23 -9.83
N ASN A 391 11.77 -44.70 -9.40
CA ASN A 391 11.66 -45.94 -8.63
C ASN A 391 10.37 -46.73 -8.98
N PRO A 392 10.46 -47.74 -9.85
CA PRO A 392 9.32 -48.59 -10.25
C PRO A 392 8.74 -49.47 -9.12
N PHE A 393 9.38 -49.51 -7.94
CA PHE A 393 9.02 -50.39 -6.83
C PHE A 393 8.28 -49.68 -5.68
N LEU A 394 7.87 -48.42 -5.87
CA LEU A 394 7.01 -47.76 -4.89
C LEU A 394 5.61 -48.40 -4.93
N PRO A 395 5.08 -48.87 -3.79
CA PRO A 395 3.72 -49.40 -3.73
C PRO A 395 2.71 -48.31 -4.15
N PRO A 396 1.58 -48.70 -4.78
CA PRO A 396 0.51 -47.76 -5.06
C PRO A 396 0.00 -47.14 -3.75
N PRO A 397 -0.49 -45.88 -3.78
CA PRO A 397 -1.08 -45.28 -2.60
C PRO A 397 -2.29 -46.11 -2.23
N ASP A 398 -2.43 -46.39 -0.93
CA ASP A 398 -3.62 -47.01 -0.35
C ASP A 398 -4.83 -46.18 -0.80
N ASP A 399 -5.75 -46.77 -1.58
CA ASP A 399 -7.04 -46.17 -1.92
C ASP A 399 -7.97 -46.31 -0.72
N GLY A 400 -7.55 -45.66 0.37
CA GLY A 400 -8.32 -45.44 1.57
C GLY A 400 -9.62 -44.73 1.19
N SER A 401 -10.60 -45.55 0.87
CA SER A 401 -11.97 -45.26 0.55
C SER A 401 -12.61 -44.61 1.78
N ARG A 402 -12.38 -43.31 1.94
CA ARG A 402 -13.29 -42.43 2.65
C ARG A 402 -14.05 -41.66 1.60
N GLY A 403 -15.21 -42.20 1.24
CA GLY A 403 -16.29 -41.44 0.66
C GLY A 403 -16.65 -40.30 1.61
N GLY A 404 -16.04 -39.15 1.38
CA GLY A 404 -16.64 -37.85 1.62
C GLY A 404 -16.87 -37.26 0.24
N SER A 405 -18.11 -37.11 -0.15
CA SER A 405 -18.50 -36.16 -1.19
C SER A 405 -17.87 -34.82 -0.85
N GLU A 406 -16.78 -34.46 -1.53
CA GLU A 406 -16.41 -33.05 -1.68
C GLU A 406 -17.48 -32.43 -2.58
N ASP A 407 -18.62 -32.12 -1.97
CA ASP A 407 -19.57 -31.18 -2.53
C ASP A 407 -18.79 -29.89 -2.81
N GLY A 408 -18.65 -29.58 -4.09
CA GLY A 408 -18.04 -28.37 -4.64
C GLY A 408 -18.87 -27.13 -4.33
N GLY A 409 -18.95 -26.79 -3.05
CA GLY A 409 -19.59 -25.59 -2.50
C GLY A 409 -18.66 -24.96 -1.48
N GLY A 410 -17.47 -24.53 -1.90
CA GLY A 410 -16.70 -23.58 -1.10
C GLY A 410 -17.50 -22.29 -1.03
N SER A 411 -18.27 -22.10 0.03
CA SER A 411 -19.10 -20.91 0.23
C SER A 411 -18.21 -19.69 0.09
N GLU A 412 -18.48 -18.84 -0.90
CA GLU A 412 -17.83 -17.55 -1.01
C GLU A 412 -18.06 -16.80 0.31
N VAL A 413 -16.98 -16.58 1.05
CA VAL A 413 -17.04 -15.82 2.29
C VAL A 413 -17.09 -14.36 1.88
N GLY A 414 -18.30 -13.80 1.86
CA GLY A 414 -18.52 -12.37 1.71
C GLY A 414 -18.09 -11.58 2.97
N PRO A 415 -18.28 -10.26 2.98
CA PRO A 415 -18.02 -9.44 4.16
C PRO A 415 -18.86 -9.92 5.34
N VAL A 416 -18.27 -9.88 6.54
CA VAL A 416 -18.92 -10.32 7.78
C VAL A 416 -19.43 -9.12 8.57
N GLY A 417 -18.77 -7.97 8.44
CA GLY A 417 -19.10 -6.71 9.10
C GLY A 417 -19.78 -5.67 8.20
N PRO A 418 -20.02 -4.46 8.74
CA PRO A 418 -20.54 -3.34 7.97
C PRO A 418 -19.55 -2.93 6.87
N VAL A 419 -20.10 -2.55 5.71
CA VAL A 419 -19.31 -2.17 4.54
C VAL A 419 -19.72 -0.80 4.02
N GLU A 420 -18.74 -0.08 3.51
CA GLU A 420 -18.93 1.11 2.70
C GLU A 420 -18.63 0.77 1.23
N SER A 421 -19.37 1.37 0.31
CA SER A 421 -19.10 1.20 -1.12
C SER A 421 -19.24 2.49 -1.89
N GLY A 422 -18.51 2.57 -3.01
CA GLY A 422 -18.49 3.76 -3.84
C GLY A 422 -18.28 3.41 -5.31
N LEU A 423 -19.04 4.08 -6.18
CA LEU A 423 -18.80 4.15 -7.61
C LEU A 423 -18.21 5.52 -7.94
N PHE A 424 -17.12 5.49 -8.69
CA PHE A 424 -16.32 6.64 -9.10
C PHE A 424 -16.19 6.64 -10.61
N LEU A 425 -16.46 7.78 -11.23
CA LEU A 425 -16.15 8.04 -12.63
C LEU A 425 -15.24 9.25 -12.67
N LEU A 426 -13.98 9.01 -13.03
CA LEU A 426 -12.94 10.03 -13.09
C LEU A 426 -12.74 10.43 -14.54
N GLU A 427 -12.84 11.72 -14.85
CA GLU A 427 -12.47 12.21 -16.17
C GLU A 427 -10.97 12.01 -16.42
N TRP A 428 -10.62 11.75 -17.67
CA TRP A 428 -9.24 11.46 -18.10
C TRP A 428 -8.23 12.52 -17.64
N ASP A 429 -8.63 13.80 -17.69
CA ASP A 429 -7.80 14.94 -17.32
C ASP A 429 -7.77 15.22 -15.81
N GLY A 430 -8.49 14.40 -15.01
CA GLY A 430 -8.58 14.54 -13.56
C GLY A 430 -9.42 15.73 -13.10
N THR A 431 -10.12 16.44 -13.99
CA THR A 431 -10.81 17.69 -13.66
C THR A 431 -12.18 17.49 -13.02
N ALA A 432 -12.84 16.36 -13.27
CA ALA A 432 -14.11 16.03 -12.65
C ALA A 432 -14.16 14.59 -12.12
N VAL A 433 -14.76 14.46 -10.95
CA VAL A 433 -14.99 13.19 -10.26
C VAL A 433 -16.48 13.07 -9.94
N HIS A 434 -17.16 12.15 -10.60
CA HIS A 434 -18.55 11.82 -10.26
C HIS A 434 -18.55 10.67 -9.27
N VAL A 435 -19.21 10.86 -8.13
CA VAL A 435 -19.21 9.89 -7.03
C VAL A 435 -20.62 9.55 -6.58
N GLU A 436 -20.90 8.25 -6.50
CA GLU A 436 -22.07 7.69 -5.84
C GLU A 436 -21.59 6.81 -4.67
N ARG A 437 -21.83 7.24 -3.43
CA ARG A 437 -21.45 6.49 -2.20
C ARG A 437 -22.66 5.84 -1.55
N ALA A 438 -22.45 4.71 -0.90
CA ALA A 438 -23.46 4.03 -0.10
C ALA A 438 -22.85 3.37 1.16
N GLU A 439 -23.51 3.58 2.30
CA GLU A 439 -23.21 2.92 3.60
C GLU A 439 -23.74 1.47 3.68
N ALA A 440 -23.78 0.79 2.53
CA ALA A 440 -24.15 -0.61 2.42
C ALA A 440 -23.67 -1.14 1.08
N ALA A 441 -23.37 -2.45 1.01
CA ALA A 441 -23.19 -3.10 -0.28
C ALA A 441 -24.52 -3.06 -1.05
N ARG A 442 -24.57 -2.28 -2.12
CA ARG A 442 -25.65 -2.34 -3.09
C ARG A 442 -25.22 -3.30 -4.18
N GLU A 443 -25.96 -4.37 -4.43
CA GLU A 443 -25.59 -5.28 -5.53
C GLU A 443 -25.57 -4.58 -6.89
N VAL A 444 -26.29 -3.47 -7.04
CA VAL A 444 -26.38 -2.66 -8.27
C VAL A 444 -26.29 -1.17 -7.94
N VAL A 445 -25.47 -0.47 -8.72
CA VAL A 445 -25.23 0.97 -8.64
C VAL A 445 -25.33 1.58 -10.03
N THR A 446 -25.78 2.83 -10.10
CA THR A 446 -25.93 3.54 -11.38
C THR A 446 -25.44 4.96 -11.27
N ALA A 447 -24.79 5.47 -12.31
CA ALA A 447 -24.39 6.87 -12.40
C ALA A 447 -24.71 7.42 -13.79
N ARG A 448 -25.18 8.66 -13.85
CA ARG A 448 -25.39 9.38 -15.11
C ARG A 448 -24.37 10.51 -15.22
N VAL A 449 -23.57 10.47 -16.27
CA VAL A 449 -22.51 11.43 -16.57
C VAL A 449 -22.64 11.93 -18.01
N PRO A 450 -21.98 13.03 -18.41
CA PRO A 450 -21.86 13.39 -19.82
C PRO A 450 -21.25 12.25 -20.67
N ASN A 451 -21.45 12.28 -21.99
CA ASN A 451 -20.66 11.42 -22.88
C ASN A 451 -19.18 11.85 -22.82
N GLY A 452 -18.26 10.90 -22.72
CA GLY A 452 -16.84 11.20 -22.57
C GLY A 452 -15.99 9.97 -22.29
N GLU A 453 -14.79 10.21 -21.77
CA GLU A 453 -13.81 9.20 -21.41
C GLU A 453 -13.55 9.25 -19.91
N TYR A 454 -13.71 8.11 -19.27
CA TYR A 454 -13.67 7.98 -17.82
C TYR A 454 -12.83 6.78 -17.40
N VAL A 455 -12.24 6.88 -16.21
CA VAL A 455 -11.82 5.72 -15.44
C VAL A 455 -12.93 5.38 -14.46
N PHE A 456 -13.51 4.20 -14.64
CA PHE A 456 -14.47 3.63 -13.73
C PHE A 456 -13.76 3.00 -12.54
N GLY A 457 -14.21 3.35 -11.35
CA GLY A 457 -13.81 2.73 -10.11
C GLY A 457 -15.00 2.26 -9.31
N LEU A 458 -14.96 1.01 -8.85
CA LEU A 458 -15.94 0.50 -7.92
C LEU A 458 -15.22 -0.14 -6.74
N GLU A 459 -15.62 0.26 -5.55
CA GLU A 459 -14.91 -0.05 -4.32
C GLU A 459 -15.87 -0.50 -3.23
N VAL A 460 -15.38 -1.42 -2.41
CA VAL A 460 -16.04 -1.87 -1.19
C VAL A 460 -14.99 -1.96 -0.09
N ARG A 461 -15.25 -1.36 1.06
CA ARG A 461 -14.40 -1.43 2.25
C ARG A 461 -15.19 -2.01 3.41
N GLU A 462 -14.62 -2.98 4.10
CA GLU A 462 -15.16 -3.46 5.38
C GLU A 462 -14.67 -2.53 6.49
N ILE A 463 -15.55 -1.90 7.25
CA ILE A 463 -15.16 -0.79 8.16
C ILE A 463 -14.36 -1.31 9.37
N ASP A 464 -14.77 -2.46 9.89
CA ASP A 464 -14.18 -3.05 11.11
C ASP A 464 -13.05 -4.06 10.81
N ALA A 465 -12.64 -4.17 9.55
CA ALA A 465 -11.57 -5.05 9.11
C ALA A 465 -10.63 -4.30 8.16
N SER A 466 -9.34 -4.63 8.16
CA SER A 466 -8.41 -4.10 7.15
C SER A 466 -8.59 -4.82 5.80
N ARG A 467 -9.82 -4.90 5.30
CA ARG A 467 -10.18 -5.63 4.08
C ARG A 467 -10.97 -4.73 3.13
N ALA A 468 -10.59 -4.77 1.85
CA ALA A 468 -11.27 -4.03 0.81
C ALA A 468 -11.23 -4.77 -0.53
N TRP A 469 -12.13 -4.37 -1.42
CA TRP A 469 -12.20 -4.84 -2.78
C TRP A 469 -12.28 -3.66 -3.73
N ARG A 470 -11.57 -3.73 -4.85
CA ARG A 470 -11.69 -2.73 -5.91
C ARG A 470 -11.63 -3.33 -7.30
N THR A 471 -12.26 -2.65 -8.24
CA THR A 471 -12.01 -2.85 -9.66
C THR A 471 -11.86 -1.49 -10.35
N ARG A 472 -11.05 -1.49 -11.41
CA ARG A 472 -10.76 -0.34 -12.27
C ARG A 472 -10.82 -0.77 -13.73
N GLN A 473 -11.45 0.05 -14.55
CA GLN A 473 -11.45 -0.13 -16.00
C GLN A 473 -11.71 1.21 -16.69
N GLY A 474 -11.31 1.30 -17.95
CA GLY A 474 -11.61 2.44 -18.80
C GLY A 474 -13.05 2.38 -19.31
N LEU A 475 -13.65 3.55 -19.52
CA LEU A 475 -14.95 3.73 -20.15
C LEU A 475 -14.88 4.87 -21.16
N ARG A 476 -15.02 4.56 -22.44
CA ARG A 476 -15.13 5.55 -23.53
C ARG A 476 -16.55 5.57 -24.09
N GLN A 477 -17.16 6.73 -24.26
CA GLN A 477 -18.47 6.84 -24.92
C GLN A 477 -18.49 7.98 -25.93
N ASP A 478 -18.33 7.64 -27.21
CA ASP A 478 -18.44 8.60 -28.29
C ASP A 478 -19.89 9.02 -28.54
N SER A 479 -20.10 10.28 -28.94
CA SER A 479 -21.40 10.77 -29.41
C SER A 479 -21.89 9.98 -30.63
N LEU A 480 -23.18 9.62 -30.66
CA LEU A 480 -23.79 8.93 -31.79
C LEU A 480 -24.14 9.93 -32.89
N ALA A 481 -23.50 9.84 -34.07
CA ALA A 481 -23.83 10.72 -35.17
C ALA A 481 -25.20 10.35 -35.79
N LEU A 482 -25.88 11.34 -36.38
CA LEU A 482 -27.17 11.12 -37.03
C LEU A 482 -27.03 10.06 -38.15
N GLY A 483 -27.91 9.05 -38.13
CA GLY A 483 -27.89 7.96 -39.11
C GLY A 483 -26.94 6.81 -38.77
N GLN A 484 -26.24 6.85 -37.63
CA GLN A 484 -25.50 5.70 -37.10
C GLN A 484 -26.39 4.89 -36.16
N ALA A 485 -26.32 3.56 -36.28
CA ALA A 485 -26.88 2.65 -35.29
C ALA A 485 -25.80 2.27 -34.27
N ALA A 486 -26.21 2.07 -33.01
CA ALA A 486 -25.34 1.59 -31.95
C ALA A 486 -26.06 0.58 -31.05
N VAL A 487 -25.28 -0.19 -30.30
CA VAL A 487 -25.75 -1.12 -29.28
C VAL A 487 -25.14 -0.73 -27.94
N SER A 488 -25.87 -0.94 -26.84
CA SER A 488 -25.31 -0.81 -25.49
C SER A 488 -24.31 -1.92 -25.19
N ASP A 489 -23.63 -1.82 -24.05
CA ASP A 489 -23.00 -3.01 -23.49
C ASP A 489 -24.08 -4.06 -23.12
N LEU A 490 -23.66 -5.32 -23.04
CA LEU A 490 -24.54 -6.41 -22.63
C LEU A 490 -24.77 -6.35 -21.12
N LEU A 491 -26.01 -6.66 -20.72
CA LEU A 491 -26.39 -6.79 -19.32
C LEU A 491 -26.82 -8.22 -19.03
N PHE A 492 -26.04 -8.92 -18.21
CA PHE A 492 -26.31 -10.27 -17.75
C PHE A 492 -27.19 -10.19 -16.51
N LEU A 493 -28.34 -10.87 -16.59
CA LEU A 493 -29.38 -10.88 -15.57
C LEU A 493 -29.60 -12.30 -15.04
N ARG A 494 -30.00 -12.40 -13.77
CA ARG A 494 -30.56 -13.61 -13.18
C ARG A 494 -31.81 -14.01 -13.96
N LYS A 495 -31.97 -15.31 -14.23
CA LYS A 495 -33.19 -15.82 -14.85
C LYS A 495 -34.33 -15.83 -13.84
N GLU A 496 -35.12 -14.77 -13.85
CA GLU A 496 -36.28 -14.58 -12.97
C GLU A 496 -37.46 -14.06 -13.79
N GLY A 497 -38.58 -14.79 -13.78
CA GLY A 497 -39.83 -14.38 -14.45
C GLY A 497 -39.73 -14.20 -15.97
N GLU A 498 -40.61 -13.33 -16.49
CA GLU A 498 -40.59 -12.89 -17.89
C GLU A 498 -39.42 -11.92 -18.15
N PRO A 499 -38.88 -11.85 -19.38
CA PRO A 499 -37.85 -10.89 -19.74
C PRO A 499 -38.27 -9.44 -19.43
N PRO A 500 -37.38 -8.60 -18.86
CA PRO A 500 -37.71 -7.21 -18.55
C PRO A 500 -37.98 -6.42 -19.84
N GLU A 501 -38.97 -5.53 -19.81
CA GLU A 501 -39.33 -4.68 -20.95
C GLU A 501 -38.61 -3.32 -20.94
N SER A 502 -37.95 -2.98 -19.83
CA SER A 502 -37.20 -1.73 -19.63
C SER A 502 -35.90 -1.97 -18.86
N LEU A 503 -34.98 -1.00 -18.92
CA LEU A 503 -33.76 -1.06 -18.13
C LEU A 503 -34.09 -1.03 -16.63
N GLU A 504 -35.06 -0.22 -16.23
CA GLU A 504 -35.50 -0.08 -14.83
C GLU A 504 -36.01 -1.40 -14.24
N GLU A 505 -36.70 -2.22 -15.05
CA GLU A 505 -37.11 -3.58 -14.66
C GLU A 505 -35.96 -4.59 -14.65
N ALA A 506 -34.93 -4.36 -15.46
CA ALA A 506 -33.75 -5.20 -15.55
C ALA A 506 -32.78 -4.99 -14.37
N LEU A 507 -32.64 -3.74 -13.89
CA LEU A 507 -31.66 -3.35 -12.87
C LEU A 507 -31.67 -4.26 -11.62
N PRO A 508 -32.81 -4.60 -10.99
CA PRO A 508 -32.81 -5.46 -9.80
C PRO A 508 -32.31 -6.88 -10.08
N ARG A 509 -32.32 -7.33 -11.34
CA ARG A 509 -31.97 -8.70 -11.74
C ARG A 509 -30.52 -8.82 -12.22
N VAL A 510 -29.76 -7.72 -12.30
CA VAL A 510 -28.39 -7.73 -12.81
C VAL A 510 -27.51 -8.67 -12.00
N ARG A 511 -26.69 -9.46 -12.69
CA ARG A 511 -25.66 -10.30 -12.08
C ARG A 511 -24.41 -9.48 -11.80
N PRO A 512 -23.66 -9.80 -10.73
CA PRO A 512 -22.37 -9.14 -10.46
C PRO A 512 -21.24 -9.58 -11.39
N GLU A 513 -21.47 -10.56 -12.27
CA GLU A 513 -20.45 -11.11 -13.16
C GLU A 513 -21.06 -11.50 -14.52
N ILE A 514 -20.23 -11.39 -15.56
CA ILE A 514 -20.56 -11.83 -16.93
C ILE A 514 -20.15 -13.29 -17.19
N ARG A 515 -19.46 -13.91 -16.24
CA ARG A 515 -19.04 -15.31 -16.32
C ARG A 515 -20.23 -16.22 -16.06
N VAL A 516 -20.35 -17.25 -16.90
CA VAL A 516 -21.42 -18.24 -16.83
C VAL A 516 -20.81 -19.63 -16.93
N THR A 517 -21.36 -20.58 -16.16
CA THR A 517 -20.96 -21.99 -16.22
C THR A 517 -21.91 -22.80 -17.08
N ALA A 518 -21.45 -23.97 -17.54
CA ALA A 518 -22.30 -24.86 -18.32
C ALA A 518 -23.47 -25.34 -17.46
N GLY A 519 -24.70 -25.02 -17.88
CA GLY A 519 -25.92 -25.31 -17.12
C GLY A 519 -26.52 -24.09 -16.41
N ASP A 520 -25.80 -22.97 -16.35
CA ASP A 520 -26.35 -21.71 -15.83
C ASP A 520 -27.54 -21.24 -16.68
N ALA A 521 -28.60 -20.80 -16.01
CA ALA A 521 -29.74 -20.16 -16.65
C ALA A 521 -29.71 -18.65 -16.34
N PHE A 522 -29.64 -17.83 -17.39
CA PHE A 522 -29.54 -16.37 -17.29
C PHE A 522 -30.30 -15.70 -18.43
N THR A 523 -30.55 -14.40 -18.29
CA THR A 523 -31.13 -13.53 -19.33
C THR A 523 -30.09 -12.51 -19.75
N VAL A 524 -30.03 -12.18 -21.05
CA VAL A 524 -29.17 -11.11 -21.58
C VAL A 524 -30.05 -10.00 -22.12
N ALA A 525 -29.77 -8.77 -21.72
CA ALA A 525 -30.46 -7.57 -22.20
C ALA A 525 -29.47 -6.59 -22.85
N TRP A 526 -29.94 -5.81 -23.82
CA TRP A 526 -29.21 -4.72 -24.46
C TRP A 526 -30.20 -3.71 -25.04
N GLU A 527 -29.74 -2.49 -25.29
CA GLU A 527 -30.49 -1.45 -25.99
C GLU A 527 -29.93 -1.25 -27.40
N LEU A 528 -30.81 -0.90 -28.34
CA LEU A 528 -30.44 -0.51 -29.71
C LEU A 528 -30.76 0.98 -29.91
N TYR A 529 -29.86 1.69 -30.58
CA TYR A 529 -29.95 3.13 -30.79
C TYR A 529 -29.84 3.48 -32.27
N GLY A 530 -30.43 4.62 -32.65
CA GLY A 530 -30.28 5.19 -33.99
C GLY A 530 -31.03 4.44 -35.11
N MET A 531 -31.91 3.51 -34.75
CA MET A 531 -32.73 2.76 -35.71
C MET A 531 -34.07 3.45 -36.00
N LEU A 532 -34.52 3.38 -37.24
CA LEU A 532 -35.85 3.84 -37.65
C LEU A 532 -36.93 2.78 -37.36
N PRO A 533 -38.20 3.18 -37.14
CA PRO A 533 -39.30 2.22 -37.00
C PRO A 533 -39.37 1.27 -38.21
N GLY A 534 -39.35 -0.04 -37.93
CA GLY A 534 -39.41 -1.09 -38.95
C GLY A 534 -38.05 -1.58 -39.47
N GLU A 535 -36.94 -0.95 -39.07
CA GLU A 535 -35.61 -1.50 -39.32
C GLU A 535 -35.36 -2.75 -38.46
N THR A 536 -34.53 -3.67 -38.96
CA THR A 536 -34.21 -4.92 -38.27
C THR A 536 -32.71 -4.98 -38.00
N ALA A 537 -32.34 -5.42 -36.79
CA ALA A 537 -30.95 -5.65 -36.41
C ALA A 537 -30.71 -7.15 -36.25
N ARG A 538 -29.56 -7.62 -36.73
CA ARG A 538 -29.07 -8.97 -36.45
C ARG A 538 -27.96 -8.87 -35.42
N VAL A 539 -28.21 -9.40 -34.23
CA VAL A 539 -27.23 -9.49 -33.15
C VAL A 539 -26.68 -10.91 -33.08
N VAL A 540 -25.36 -11.04 -32.94
CA VAL A 540 -24.68 -12.33 -32.73
C VAL A 540 -24.00 -12.27 -31.38
N LEU A 541 -24.37 -13.18 -30.48
CA LEU A 541 -23.72 -13.34 -29.19
C LEU A 541 -22.67 -14.43 -29.28
N GLY A 542 -21.43 -14.08 -28.95
CA GLY A 542 -20.31 -15.01 -28.86
C GLY A 542 -19.96 -15.28 -27.40
N PHE A 543 -19.69 -16.54 -27.08
CA PHE A 543 -19.09 -16.91 -25.81
C PHE A 543 -17.66 -17.34 -26.08
N THR A 544 -16.71 -16.70 -25.43
CA THR A 544 -15.33 -17.17 -25.36
C THR A 544 -15.19 -18.03 -24.12
N ARG A 545 -14.54 -19.19 -24.24
CA ARG A 545 -14.11 -19.92 -23.06
C ARG A 545 -13.10 -19.03 -22.35
N GLY A 546 -13.50 -18.45 -21.22
CA GLY A 546 -12.56 -17.76 -20.35
C GLY A 546 -11.47 -18.74 -19.93
N GLU A 547 -10.22 -18.27 -19.91
CA GLU A 547 -9.26 -18.84 -18.96
C GLU A 547 -9.90 -18.70 -17.56
N PRO A 548 -9.78 -19.68 -16.66
CA PRO A 548 -10.05 -19.42 -15.25
C PRO A 548 -9.32 -18.12 -14.86
N GLY A 549 -10.02 -17.15 -14.25
CA GLY A 549 -9.34 -16.01 -13.60
C GLY A 549 -9.55 -14.58 -14.10
N LEU A 550 -9.75 -14.34 -15.41
CA LEU A 550 -10.08 -13.00 -15.99
C LEU A 550 -11.55 -12.54 -15.92
#